data_AF-S4PCZ1-F1
#
_entry.id   AF-S4PCZ1-F1
#
_cell.length_a   1.000
_cell.length_b   1.000
_cell.length_c   1.000
_cell.angle_alpha   90.00
_cell.angle_beta   90.00
_cell.angle_gamma   90.00
#
_symmetry.space_group_name_H-M   'P 1'
#
loop_
_entity.id
_entity.type
_entity.pdbx_description
1 polymer ?
#
loop_
_entity_poly.entity_id
_entity_poly.type
_entity_poly.pdbx_seq_one_letter_code
_entity_poly.pdbx_strand_id
1 'polypeptide(L)' 'KGDALVRWFKDGSEIQFSNRIQLTIDGKKQKLKIYDCEDSDQGVYACEVGNDKCTARLTVEEPSIDFTLRLPEVVV' A
#
# COMPACT_ATOMS: atom_id res chain seq x y z
N LYS A 1 18.68 -16.84 16.76
CA LYS A 1 17.25 -17.08 16.45
C LYS A 1 16.98 -16.30 15.18
N GLY A 2 16.86 -16.98 14.04
CA GLY A 2 16.83 -16.32 12.73
C GLY A 2 15.51 -15.61 12.53
N ASP A 3 15.57 -14.31 12.24
CA ASP A 3 14.42 -13.59 11.73
C ASP A 3 14.07 -14.20 10.37
N ALA A 4 12.88 -14.78 10.24
CA ALA A 4 12.44 -15.34 8.97
C ALA A 4 12.25 -14.19 7.96
N LEU A 5 12.97 -14.24 6.84
CA LEU A 5 12.86 -13.24 5.79
C LEU A 5 11.50 -13.40 5.10
N VAL A 6 10.60 -12.42 5.24
CA VAL A 6 9.31 -12.39 4.53
C VAL A 6 9.54 -11.79 3.16
N ARG A 7 9.12 -12.48 2.11
CA ARG A 7 9.08 -11.91 0.75
C ARG A 7 7.74 -11.23 0.52
N TRP A 8 7.76 -10.06 -0.12
CA TRP A 8 6.58 -9.26 -0.36
C TRP A 8 6.32 -9.12 -1.85
N PHE A 9 5.06 -9.26 -2.26
CA PHE A 9 4.64 -9.21 -3.65
C PHE A 9 3.44 -8.27 -3.79
N LYS A 10 3.33 -7.63 -4.96
CA LYS A 10 2.18 -6.86 -5.41
C LYS A 10 1.75 -7.42 -6.77
N ASP A 11 0.51 -7.88 -6.85
CA ASP A 11 -0.09 -8.47 -8.06
C ASP A 11 0.77 -9.58 -8.68
N GLY A 12 1.43 -10.36 -7.82
CA GLY A 12 2.32 -11.45 -8.22
C GLY A 12 3.77 -11.04 -8.54
N SER A 13 4.07 -9.74 -8.60
CA SER A 13 5.43 -9.23 -8.80
C SER A 13 6.11 -8.92 -7.47
N GLU A 14 7.38 -9.28 -7.31
CA GLU A 14 8.13 -8.96 -6.07
C GLU A 14 8.27 -7.45 -5.90
N ILE A 15 7.98 -6.97 -4.69
CA ILE A 15 8.02 -5.53 -4.38
C ILE A 15 9.46 -5.08 -4.28
N GLN A 16 9.78 -4.01 -5.03
CA GLN A 16 11.04 -3.30 -4.89
C GLN A 16 10.90 -2.25 -3.78
N PHE A 17 11.72 -2.39 -2.73
CA PHE A 17 11.76 -1.42 -1.64
C PHE A 17 12.39 -0.11 -2.12
N SER A 18 11.84 1.01 -1.64
CA SER A 18 12.26 2.36 -2.03
C SER A 18 12.05 3.31 -0.85
N ASN A 19 12.35 4.60 -1.05
CA ASN A 19 12.06 5.62 -0.04
C ASN A 19 10.57 5.67 0.32
N ARG A 20 9.68 5.38 -0.64
CA ARG A 20 8.22 5.29 -0.43
C ARG A 20 7.75 3.95 0.09
N ILE A 21 8.41 2.85 -0.25
CA ILE A 21 8.00 1.50 0.16
C ILE A 21 9.06 0.92 1.10
N GLN A 22 8.78 0.96 2.41
CA GLN A 22 9.74 0.58 3.45
C GLN A 22 9.29 -0.67 4.19
N LEU A 23 10.26 -1.52 4.54
CA LEU A 23 10.06 -2.66 5.43
C LEU A 23 10.49 -2.28 6.86
N THR A 24 9.63 -2.53 7.84
CA THR A 24 9.97 -2.43 9.26
C THR A 24 9.87 -3.80 9.92
N ILE A 25 10.91 -4.19 10.66
CA ILE A 25 10.95 -5.44 11.43
C ILE A 25 10.94 -5.09 12.92
N ASP A 26 9.96 -5.61 13.64
CA ASP A 26 9.77 -5.43 15.08
C ASP A 26 9.67 -6.81 15.73
N GLY A 27 10.83 -7.33 16.15
CA GLY A 27 11.00 -8.71 16.62
C GLY A 27 10.52 -9.71 15.57
N LYS A 28 9.40 -10.40 15.86
CA LYS A 28 8.79 -11.39 14.95
C LYS A 28 7.74 -10.82 13.99
N LYS A 29 7.50 -9.52 14.03
CA LYS A 29 6.50 -8.85 13.18
C LYS A 29 7.21 -8.10 12.07
N GLN A 30 6.79 -8.32 10.84
CA GLN A 30 7.23 -7.52 9.69
C GLN A 30 6.06 -6.68 9.18
N LYS A 31 6.34 -5.42 8.82
CA LYS A 31 5.35 -4.46 8.33
C LYS A 31 5.87 -3.84 7.04
N LEU A 32 5.07 -3.91 5.98
CA LEU A 32 5.27 -3.13 4.77
C LEU A 32 4.57 -1.78 4.93
N LYS A 33 5.29 -0.68 4.73
CA LYS A 33 4.74 0.68 4.76
C LYS A 33 4.88 1.29 3.38
N ILE A 34 3.77 1.83 2.86
CA ILE A 34 3.70 2.58 1.62
C ILE A 34 3.39 4.02 2.02
N TYR A 35 4.30 4.94 1.72
CA TYR A 35 4.11 6.37 1.92
C TYR A 35 3.57 6.99 0.63
N ASP A 36 2.80 8.08 0.79
CA ASP A 36 2.27 8.87 -0.34
C ASP A 36 1.45 8.02 -1.31
N CYS A 37 0.44 7.29 -0.80
CA CYS A 37 -0.33 6.32 -1.58
C CYS A 37 -0.98 6.96 -2.81
N GLU A 38 -0.77 6.36 -3.98
CA GLU A 38 -1.38 6.76 -5.25
C GLU A 38 -2.35 5.68 -5.76
N ASP A 39 -3.19 6.01 -6.74
CA ASP A 39 -4.08 5.02 -7.39
C ASP A 39 -3.30 3.81 -7.93
N SER A 40 -2.08 4.07 -8.42
CA SER A 40 -1.19 3.00 -8.89
C SER A 40 -0.77 2.02 -7.80
N ASP A 41 -0.87 2.37 -6.50
CA ASP A 41 -0.55 1.49 -5.37
C ASP A 41 -1.67 0.48 -5.06
N GLN A 42 -2.85 0.62 -5.65
CA GLN A 42 -3.90 -0.38 -5.53
C GLN A 42 -3.44 -1.74 -6.05
N GLY A 43 -3.96 -2.82 -5.45
CA GLY A 43 -3.64 -4.17 -5.89
C GLY A 43 -3.77 -5.22 -4.79
N VAL A 44 -3.35 -6.44 -5.11
CA VAL A 44 -3.29 -7.56 -4.18
C VAL A 44 -1.85 -7.73 -3.69
N TYR A 45 -1.64 -7.47 -2.41
CA TYR A 45 -0.38 -7.65 -1.74
C TYR A 45 -0.31 -9.06 -1.15
N ALA A 46 0.85 -9.70 -1.29
CA ALA A 46 1.10 -11.01 -0.68
C ALA A 46 2.39 -10.99 0.13
N CYS A 47 2.40 -11.73 1.23
CA CYS A 47 3.61 -12.00 1.99
C CYS A 47 3.83 -13.51 2.10
N GLU A 48 5.08 -13.93 1.88
CA GLU A 48 5.48 -15.34 1.86
C GLU A 48 6.60 -15.60 2.86
N VAL A 49 6.43 -16.63 3.69
CA VAL A 49 7.39 -17.05 4.73
C VAL A 49 7.56 -18.56 4.67
N GLY A 50 8.66 -19.03 4.10
CA GLY A 50 8.84 -20.47 3.88
C GLY A 50 7.76 -21.02 2.95
N ASN A 51 6.87 -21.86 3.48
CA ASN A 51 5.74 -22.43 2.75
C ASN A 51 4.40 -21.71 3.01
N ASP A 52 4.36 -20.79 3.97
CA ASP A 52 3.15 -20.06 4.32
C ASP A 52 3.02 -18.79 3.48
N LYS A 53 1.78 -18.49 3.05
CA LYS A 53 1.44 -17.32 2.25
C LYS A 53 0.18 -16.66 2.79
N CYS A 54 0.20 -15.33 2.87
CA CYS A 54 -0.97 -14.52 3.17
C CYS A 54 -1.16 -13.45 2.09
N THR A 55 -2.40 -13.07 1.82
CA THR A 55 -2.75 -12.07 0.81
C THR A 55 -3.74 -11.06 1.37
N ALA A 56 -3.60 -9.80 0.98
CA ALA A 56 -4.51 -8.71 1.32
C ALA A 56 -4.71 -7.80 0.10
N ARG A 57 -5.92 -7.26 -0.07
CA ARG A 57 -6.21 -6.27 -1.11
C ARG A 57 -6.05 -4.86 -0.52
N LEU A 58 -5.30 -4.01 -1.22
CA LEU A 58 -5.20 -2.58 -0.93
C LEU A 58 -6.03 -1.81 -1.96
N THR A 59 -6.95 -0.99 -1.48
CA THR A 59 -7.72 -0.02 -2.26
C THR A 59 -7.36 1.37 -1.78
N VAL A 60 -7.15 2.31 -2.71
CA VAL A 60 -6.80 3.71 -2.42
C VAL A 60 -8.01 4.55 -2.78
N GLU A 61 -8.62 5.18 -1.79
CA GLU A 61 -9.80 6.02 -1.98
C GLU A 61 -9.38 7.49 -2.06
N GLU A 62 -9.90 8.21 -3.04
CA GLU A 62 -9.71 9.66 -3.11
C GLU A 62 -10.47 10.36 -1.96
N PRO A 63 -9.90 11.42 -1.38
CA PRO A 63 -10.60 12.19 -0.37
C PRO A 63 -11.85 12.83 -0.97
N SER A 64 -12.95 12.82 -0.22
CA SER A 64 -14.17 13.53 -0.61
C SER A 64 -13.88 15.03 -0.76
N ILE A 65 -14.19 15.58 -1.94
CA ILE A 65 -14.07 17.02 -2.19
C ILE A 65 -15.30 17.71 -1.57
N ASP A 66 -15.10 18.38 -0.45
CA ASP A 66 -16.09 19.28 0.13
C ASP A 66 -16.07 20.63 -0.61
N PHE A 67 -17.04 20.83 -1.50
CA PHE A 67 -17.24 22.13 -2.14
C PHE A 67 -17.81 23.13 -1.13
N THR A 68 -16.97 24.00 -0.59
CA THR A 68 -17.39 25.07 0.33
C THR A 68 -18.06 26.24 -0.40
N LEU A 69 -17.86 26.34 -1.71
CA LEU A 69 -18.36 27.43 -2.53
C LEU A 69 -19.24 26.90 -3.65
N ARG A 70 -20.40 27.55 -3.82
CA ARG A 70 -21.27 27.33 -4.98
C ARG A 70 -20.64 28.00 -6.19
N LEU A 71 -20.65 27.31 -7.33
CA LEU A 71 -20.24 27.90 -8.60
C LEU A 71 -21.11 29.15 -8.87
N PRO A 72 -20.51 30.29 -9.25
CA PRO A 72 -21.28 31.48 -9.62
C PRO A 72 -22.10 31.19 -10.87
N GLU A 73 -23.32 31.73 -10.95
CA GLU A 73 -24.12 31.66 -12.17
C GLU A 73 -23.37 32.32 -13.33
N VAL A 74 -23.26 31.60 -14.44
CA VAL A 74 -22.73 32.15 -15.69
C VAL A 74 -23.84 32.99 -16.31
N VAL A 75 -23.75 34.31 -16.14
CA VAL A 75 -24.58 35.26 -16.90
C VAL A 75 -23.97 35.39 -18.30
N VAL A 76 -24.65 34.81 -19.30
CA VAL A 76 -24.34 34.92 -20.74
C VAL A 76 -25.03 36.15 -21.32
#